data_AF-A0A804Q4D8-F1
#
_entry.id   AF-A0A804Q4D8-F1
#
_cell.length_a   1.000
_cell.length_b   1.000
_cell.length_c   1.000
_cell.angle_alpha   90.00
_cell.angle_beta   90.00
_cell.angle_gamma   90.00
#
_symmetry.space_group_name_H-M   'P 1'
#
loop_
_entity.id
_entity.type
_entity.pdbx_description
1 polymer ?
#
loop_
_entity_poly.entity_id
_entity_poly.type
_entity_poly.pdbx_seq_one_letter_code
_entity_poly.pdbx_strand_id
1 'polypeptide(L)'
;LAWVNLHHDNDQTSYDVSVVDDFNVGLSVTPHEGRGNCPVLACCKNLTETCPGELQLRSSAGSILACKSGCEAFRIDELCCHNMYNSPRTCRASKYSEFFKRECP
;
A
#
# COMPACT_ATOMS: atom_id res chain seq x y z
N LEU A 1 6.78 2.45 -3.87
CA LEU A 1 6.24 2.33 -5.26
C LEU A 1 4.95 1.53 -5.19
N ALA A 2 3.90 1.88 -5.96
CA ALA A 2 2.67 1.08 -6.00
C ALA A 2 2.83 -0.14 -6.90
N TRP A 3 2.56 -1.34 -6.40
CA TRP A 3 2.79 -2.60 -7.12
C TRP A 3 1.48 -3.33 -7.39
N VAL A 4 1.44 -4.07 -8.49
CA VAL A 4 0.31 -4.93 -8.87
C VAL A 4 0.74 -6.37 -8.68
N ASN A 5 0.02 -7.12 -7.85
CA ASN A 5 0.16 -8.56 -7.80
C ASN A 5 -0.92 -9.19 -8.68
N LEU A 6 -0.54 -10.20 -9.45
CA LEU A 6 -1.44 -11.02 -10.24
C LEU A 6 -1.25 -12.46 -9.76
N HIS A 7 -2.32 -13.08 -9.29
CA HIS A 7 -2.33 -14.47 -8.90
C HIS A 7 -3.38 -15.20 -9.73
N HIS A 8 -2.96 -16.29 -10.38
CA HIS A 8 -3.80 -17.08 -11.27
C HIS A 8 -3.94 -18.49 -10.70
N ASP A 9 -5.18 -18.93 -10.52
CA ASP A 9 -5.54 -20.27 -10.05
C ASP A 9 -6.68 -20.82 -10.91
N ASN A 10 -6.38 -21.82 -11.73
CA ASN A 10 -7.27 -22.39 -12.75
C ASN A 10 -7.91 -21.31 -13.64
N ASP A 11 -9.21 -21.09 -13.51
CA ASP A 11 -9.97 -20.12 -14.30
C ASP A 11 -10.18 -18.78 -13.57
N GLN A 12 -9.55 -18.58 -12.41
CA GLN A 12 -9.67 -17.37 -11.60
C GLN A 12 -8.34 -16.61 -11.54
N THR A 13 -8.44 -15.29 -11.67
CA THR A 13 -7.32 -14.38 -11.46
C THR A 13 -7.69 -13.39 -10.36
N SER A 14 -6.92 -13.36 -9.28
CA SER A 14 -6.98 -12.33 -8.25
C SER A 14 -5.86 -11.32 -8.44
N TYR A 15 -6.15 -10.05 -8.19
CA TYR A 15 -5.19 -8.97 -8.30
C TYR A 15 -5.39 -7.96 -7.18
N ASP A 16 -4.30 -7.35 -6.76
CA ASP A 16 -4.29 -6.30 -5.74
C ASP A 16 -3.33 -5.18 -6.12
N VAL A 17 -3.63 -3.98 -5.60
CA VAL A 17 -2.73 -2.84 -5.63
C VAL A 17 -2.16 -2.68 -4.22
N SER A 18 -0.86 -2.85 -4.09
CA SER A 18 -0.16 -2.68 -2.82
C SER A 18 0.58 -1.35 -2.79
N VAL A 19 0.39 -0.62 -1.69
CA VAL A 19 1.14 0.59 -1.31
C VAL A 19 2.03 0.35 -0.09
N VAL A 20 2.27 -0.92 0.23
CA VAL A 20 2.98 -1.36 1.46
C VAL A 20 4.44 -0.91 1.49
N ASP A 21 5.06 -0.65 0.34
CA ASP A 21 6.47 -0.29 0.20
C ASP A 21 6.65 1.13 -0.35
N ASP A 22 5.90 2.09 0.18
CA ASP A 22 5.90 3.53 -0.15
C ASP A 22 4.96 3.94 -1.29
N PHE A 23 4.45 5.16 -1.20
CA PHE A 23 3.61 5.75 -2.24
C PHE A 23 4.20 7.06 -2.76
N ASN A 24 4.41 7.10 -4.08
CA ASN A 24 4.87 8.28 -4.79
C ASN A 24 3.99 8.63 -6.01
N VAL A 25 3.30 7.66 -6.61
CA VAL A 25 2.51 7.83 -7.84
C VAL A 25 1.19 7.07 -7.71
N GLY A 26 0.10 7.72 -8.13
CA GLY A 26 -1.21 7.09 -8.20
C GLY A 26 -1.26 5.95 -9.22
N LEU A 27 -1.87 4.83 -8.84
CA LEU A 27 -1.98 3.64 -9.67
C LEU A 27 -3.42 3.15 -9.73
N SER A 28 -3.85 2.75 -10.93
CA SER A 28 -5.11 2.05 -11.15
C SER A 28 -4.90 0.79 -11.98
N VAL A 29 -5.53 -0.30 -11.58
CA VAL A 29 -5.61 -1.55 -12.32
C VAL A 29 -7.05 -1.69 -12.81
N THR A 30 -7.21 -1.64 -14.14
CA THR A 30 -8.48 -1.86 -14.82
C THR A 30 -8.41 -3.20 -15.54
N PRO A 31 -9.12 -4.24 -15.07
CA PRO A 31 -9.21 -5.49 -15.79
C PRO A 31 -9.94 -5.27 -17.11
N HIS A 32 -9.35 -5.78 -18.19
CA HIS A 32 -10.02 -5.87 -19.50
C HIS A 32 -10.31 -7.35 -19.78
N GLU A 33 -11.48 -7.64 -20.36
CA GLU A 33 -11.80 -8.98 -20.90
C GLU A 33 -11.86 -10.13 -19.86
N GLY A 34 -12.49 -9.91 -18.70
CA GLY A 34 -12.75 -10.93 -17.68
C GLY A 34 -14.25 -11.21 -17.48
N ARG A 35 -14.59 -12.43 -17.01
CA ARG A 35 -15.94 -12.76 -16.56
C ARG A 35 -15.99 -12.84 -15.03
N GLY A 36 -17.04 -12.30 -14.43
CA GLY A 36 -17.24 -12.28 -12.98
C GLY A 36 -17.02 -10.90 -12.36
N ASN A 37 -16.62 -10.87 -11.09
CA ASN A 37 -16.36 -9.62 -10.38
C ASN A 37 -14.93 -9.14 -10.64
N CYS A 38 -14.76 -8.26 -11.62
CA CYS A 38 -13.48 -7.68 -11.98
C CYS A 38 -13.49 -6.15 -11.73
N PRO A 39 -13.52 -5.71 -10.45
CA PRO A 39 -13.58 -4.28 -10.13
C PRO A 39 -12.29 -3.54 -10.53
N VAL A 40 -12.43 -2.27 -10.90
CA VAL A 40 -11.26 -1.39 -10.99
C VAL A 40 -10.70 -1.16 -9.59
N LEU A 41 -9.40 -1.44 -9.40
CA LEU A 41 -8.68 -1.07 -8.18
C LEU A 41 -7.89 0.19 -8.44
N ALA A 42 -8.04 1.22 -7.61
CA ALA A 42 -7.35 2.48 -7.80
C ALA A 42 -6.94 3.12 -6.48
N CYS A 43 -5.67 3.53 -6.40
CA CYS A 43 -5.14 4.41 -5.38
C CYS A 43 -4.51 5.60 -6.10
N CYS A 44 -5.34 6.58 -6.48
CA CYS A 44 -4.91 7.75 -7.27
C CYS A 44 -4.72 9.02 -6.44
N LYS A 45 -4.88 8.94 -5.11
CA LYS A 45 -4.83 10.11 -4.22
C LYS A 45 -3.38 10.55 -4.02
N ASN A 46 -3.13 11.86 -4.04
CA ASN A 46 -1.81 12.39 -3.70
C ASN A 46 -1.56 12.28 -2.19
N LEU A 47 -0.92 11.19 -1.75
CA LEU A 47 -0.66 10.96 -0.33
C LEU A 47 0.35 11.95 0.27
N THR A 48 1.08 12.74 -0.54
CA THR A 48 2.02 13.74 0.00
C THR A 48 1.32 14.85 0.80
N GLU A 49 0.03 15.10 0.51
CA GLU A 49 -0.77 16.15 1.18
C GLU A 49 -1.32 15.69 2.54
N THR A 50 -1.61 14.41 2.70
CA THR A 50 -2.20 13.83 3.91
C THR A 50 -1.22 12.99 4.72
N CYS A 51 0.02 12.82 4.24
CA CYS A 51 1.03 11.98 4.87
C CYS A 51 1.33 12.44 6.32
N PRO A 52 1.21 11.55 7.33
CA PRO A 52 1.62 11.83 8.70
C PRO A 52 3.10 12.26 8.76
N GLY A 53 3.41 13.22 9.63
CA GLY A 53 4.74 13.82 9.71
C GLY A 53 5.87 12.80 9.88
N GLU A 54 5.63 11.76 10.68
CA GLU A 54 6.59 10.67 10.91
C GLU A 54 6.85 9.76 9.69
N LEU A 55 5.99 9.82 8.67
CA LEU A 55 6.10 9.02 7.45
C LEU A 55 6.62 9.83 6.25
N GLN A 56 6.77 11.14 6.38
CA GLN A 56 7.13 12.00 5.25
C GLN A 56 8.60 11.80 4.84
N LEU A 57 8.81 11.43 3.58
CA LEU A 57 10.11 11.56 2.95
C LEU A 57 10.23 12.97 2.36
N ARG A 58 11.15 13.78 2.86
CA ARG A 58 11.34 15.17 2.42
C ARG A 58 12.59 15.35 1.56
N SER A 59 12.51 16.27 0.60
CA SER A 59 13.68 16.75 -0.14
C SER A 59 14.54 17.66 0.74
N SER A 60 15.75 17.96 0.28
CA SER A 60 16.62 18.98 0.90
C SER A 60 15.98 20.38 0.92
N ALA A 61 15.04 20.66 0.01
CA ALA A 61 14.27 21.91 -0.03
C ALA A 61 13.03 21.90 0.89
N GLY A 62 12.77 20.79 1.59
CA GLY A 62 11.67 20.65 2.54
C GLY A 62 10.35 20.14 1.95
N SER A 63 10.23 20.01 0.63
CA SER A 63 9.05 19.44 -0.02
C SER A 63 8.88 17.96 0.30
N ILE A 64 7.65 17.50 0.51
CA ILE A 64 7.35 16.08 0.72
C ILE A 64 7.40 15.38 -0.64
N LEU A 65 8.31 14.41 -0.78
CA LEU A 65 8.54 13.64 -2.01
C LEU A 65 7.70 12.37 -2.07
N ALA A 66 7.49 11.73 -0.92
CA ALA A 66 6.74 10.48 -0.82
C ALA A 66 6.22 10.29 0.61
N CYS A 67 5.28 9.36 0.77
CA CYS A 67 4.83 8.89 2.07
C CYS A 67 5.33 7.47 2.30
N LYS A 68 6.18 7.30 3.32
CA LYS A 68 6.73 6.00 3.70
C LYS A 68 5.68 5.12 4.35
N SER A 69 5.80 3.81 4.19
CA SER A 69 5.02 2.89 5.00
C SER A 69 5.49 2.87 6.46
N GLY A 70 4.66 2.34 7.36
CA GLY A 70 5.06 2.13 8.75
C GLY A 70 6.28 1.20 8.86
N CYS A 71 6.37 0.18 8.00
CA CYS A 71 7.54 -0.69 7.96
C CYS A 71 8.80 0.10 7.56
N GLU A 72 8.75 0.87 6.47
CA GLU A 72 9.95 1.58 5.98
C GLU A 72 10.37 2.74 6.90
N ALA A 73 9.41 3.38 7.57
CA ALA A 73 9.69 4.46 8.51
C ALA A 73 10.36 3.97 9.81
N PHE A 74 9.92 2.84 10.36
CA PHE A 74 10.33 2.40 11.71
C PHE A 74 11.18 1.14 11.74
N ARG A 75 11.11 0.30 10.70
CA ARG A 75 11.86 -0.97 10.57
C ARG A 75 11.69 -1.91 11.78
N ILE A 76 10.47 -1.96 12.33
CA ILE A 76 10.12 -2.86 13.42
C ILE A 76 9.29 -4.03 12.92
N ASP A 77 9.51 -5.22 13.50
CA ASP A 77 8.91 -6.47 13.04
C ASP A 77 7.37 -6.44 13.02
N GLU A 78 6.75 -5.74 13.96
CA GLU A 78 5.28 -5.62 14.02
C GLU A 78 4.71 -4.85 12.82
N LEU A 79 5.39 -3.79 12.36
CA LEU A 79 4.93 -3.00 11.21
C LEU A 79 5.36 -3.63 9.88
N CYS A 80 6.41 -4.44 9.88
CA CYS A 80 6.91 -5.17 8.71
C CYS A 80 6.33 -6.58 8.58
N CYS A 81 5.47 -7.01 9.51
CA CYS A 81 4.98 -8.39 9.59
C CYS A 81 6.11 -9.45 9.55
N HIS A 82 7.21 -9.21 10.24
CA HIS A 82 8.36 -10.13 10.29
C HIS A 82 8.39 -10.95 11.59
N ASN A 83 9.19 -12.02 11.58
CA ASN A 83 9.42 -12.89 12.75
C ASN A 83 8.11 -13.38 13.39
N MET A 84 7.86 -13.05 14.65
CA MET A 84 6.64 -13.45 15.36
C MET A 84 5.36 -12.82 14.79
N TYR A 85 5.49 -11.76 13.98
CA TYR A 85 4.40 -11.05 13.31
C TYR A 85 4.17 -11.55 11.86
N ASN A 86 4.69 -12.70 11.46
CA ASN A 86 4.62 -13.20 10.08
C ASN A 86 3.29 -13.87 9.67
N SER A 87 2.20 -13.64 10.39
CA SER A 87 0.89 -14.24 10.08
C SER A 87 -0.23 -13.21 10.17
N PRO A 88 -1.36 -13.37 9.46
CA PRO A 88 -2.51 -12.46 9.59
C PRO A 88 -3.09 -12.37 11.02
N ARG A 89 -2.81 -13.36 11.88
CA ARG A 89 -3.24 -13.35 13.29
C ARG A 89 -2.31 -12.50 14.17
N THR A 90 -1.04 -12.42 13.81
CA THR A 90 0.00 -11.74 14.58
C THR A 90 0.34 -10.37 14.02
N CYS A 91 0.38 -10.18 12.69
CA CYS A 91 0.43 -8.85 12.06
C CYS A 91 -0.95 -8.20 12.07
N ARG A 92 -1.16 -7.28 13.01
CA ARG A 92 -2.42 -6.53 13.12
C ARG A 92 -2.31 -5.18 12.41
N ALA A 93 -3.46 -4.63 12.04
CA ALA A 93 -3.54 -3.28 11.52
C ALA A 93 -2.94 -2.30 12.55
N SER A 94 -2.07 -1.42 12.08
CA SER A 94 -1.53 -0.29 12.83
C SER A 94 -2.18 1.01 12.39
N LYS A 95 -2.02 2.08 13.18
CA LYS A 95 -2.45 3.44 12.77
C LYS A 95 -1.88 3.87 11.41
N TYR A 96 -0.72 3.34 11.04
CA TYR A 96 -0.05 3.64 9.77
C TYR A 96 -0.69 2.88 8.60
N SER A 97 -0.95 1.58 8.74
CA SER A 97 -1.65 0.82 7.70
C SER A 97 -3.09 1.30 7.51
N GLU A 98 -3.77 1.69 8.61
CA GLU A 98 -5.12 2.26 8.56
C GLU A 98 -5.17 3.60 7.85
N PHE A 99 -4.12 4.42 7.95
CA PHE A 99 -3.99 5.64 7.15
C PHE A 99 -4.03 5.32 5.66
N PHE A 100 -3.18 4.40 5.18
CA PHE A 100 -3.18 4.02 3.75
C PHE A 100 -4.52 3.41 3.33
N LYS A 101 -5.13 2.55 4.16
CA LYS A 101 -6.42 1.93 3.88
C LYS A 101 -7.57 2.95 3.79
N ARG A 102 -7.50 4.04 4.54
CA ARG A 102 -8.50 5.13 4.47
C ARG A 102 -8.30 6.00 3.25
N GLU A 103 -7.05 6.33 2.93
CA GLU A 103 -6.74 7.19 1.78
C GLU A 103 -6.95 6.46 0.44
N CYS A 104 -6.78 5.14 0.43
CA CYS A 104 -6.96 4.24 -0.69
C CYS A 104 -7.66 2.93 -0.25
N PRO A 105 -9.00 2.91 -0.22
CA PRO A 105 -9.79 1.76 0.23
C PRO A 105 -9.72 0.55 -0.69
#